data_AF-A0A1G6W1L0-F1
#
_entry.id   AF-A0A1G6W1L0-F1
#
_cell.length_a   1.000
_cell.length_b   1.000
_cell.length_c   1.000
_cell.angle_alpha   90.00
_cell.angle_beta   90.00
_cell.angle_gamma   90.00
#
_symmetry.space_group_name_H-M   'P 1'
#
loop_
_entity.id
_entity.type
_entity.pdbx_description
1 polymer ?
#
loop_
_entity_poly.entity_id
_entity_poly.type
_entity_poly.pdbx_seq_one_letter_code
_entity_poly.pdbx_strand_id
1 'polypeptide(L)'
;MPRGRAAALRGIFGEMLDDVLTVARRSVDPAAAGRRLPPGATPPAPRPSPRAPRPEPLRQPSQPVSTNDHPYVRPTHSTPEVDAVPGDVPVAPPPRVTHNPDGLPEPPPRALDTFQGDVRHEVWPAGEARYRVVGDGSYAGGPFWTRDAPASEHVLRSDSAVLNEWNGNHGVVAYRPSQDIDSWVGEAAPQPGSGSTPANPYHLPGGGEQIWIDRGAIPADDLVDGAPGWTIEPSAWTGA
;
A
#
# COMPACT_ATOMS: atom_id res chain seq x y z
N MET A 1 1.83 -43.16 -2.44
CA MET A 1 1.44 -41.98 -3.22
C MET A 1 0.49 -41.12 -2.39
N PRO A 2 0.94 -40.06 -1.71
CA PRO A 2 0.03 -39.19 -0.99
C PRO A 2 -0.47 -38.07 -1.91
N ARG A 3 -1.79 -37.94 -2.00
CA ARG A 3 -2.51 -36.89 -2.71
C ARG A 3 -2.45 -35.59 -1.91
N GLY A 4 -2.24 -34.48 -2.62
CA GLY A 4 -2.08 -33.14 -2.07
C GLY A 4 -3.32 -32.64 -1.33
N ARG A 5 -3.06 -31.91 -0.24
CA ARG A 5 -4.04 -31.08 0.47
C ARG A 5 -3.87 -29.65 -0.03
N ALA A 6 -4.75 -29.23 -0.93
CA ALA A 6 -5.01 -27.83 -1.22
C ALA A 6 -6.43 -27.54 -0.73
N ALA A 7 -6.56 -26.82 0.38
CA ALA A 7 -7.75 -26.06 0.77
C ALA A 7 -7.54 -25.47 2.16
N ALA A 8 -7.46 -24.13 2.25
CA ALA A 8 -8.25 -23.30 3.17
C ALA A 8 -7.60 -21.91 3.33
N LEU A 9 -7.89 -20.99 2.40
CA LEU A 9 -7.78 -19.55 2.63
C LEU A 9 -9.08 -18.89 2.14
N ARG A 10 -10.09 -18.90 3.01
CA ARG A 10 -11.31 -18.10 2.92
C ARG A 10 -11.70 -17.68 4.35
N GLY A 11 -12.04 -16.41 4.50
CA GLY A 11 -12.39 -15.73 5.76
C GLY A 11 -11.15 -15.03 6.30
N ILE A 12 -11.10 -13.70 6.35
CA ILE A 12 -12.01 -12.79 7.07
C ILE A 12 -12.16 -11.48 6.26
N PHE A 13 -13.37 -10.90 6.31
CA PHE A 13 -13.87 -9.65 5.70
C PHE A 13 -14.53 -9.77 4.33
N GLY A 14 -15.86 -9.91 4.37
CA GLY A 14 -16.73 -9.84 3.21
C GLY A 14 -18.18 -10.13 3.59
N GLU A 15 -18.91 -9.09 4.00
CA GLU A 15 -20.36 -9.06 3.86
C GLU A 15 -20.79 -7.69 3.32
N MET A 16 -21.75 -7.75 2.39
CA MET A 16 -22.71 -6.72 1.97
C MET A 16 -22.54 -6.05 0.58
N LEU A 17 -23.18 -6.72 -0.39
CA LEU A 17 -24.15 -6.25 -1.41
C LEU A 17 -23.76 -5.28 -2.54
N ASP A 18 -23.82 -5.85 -3.76
CA ASP A 18 -24.64 -5.54 -4.95
C ASP A 18 -24.87 -4.10 -5.48
N ASP A 19 -24.76 -4.03 -6.82
CA ASP A 19 -25.35 -3.12 -7.80
C ASP A 19 -24.79 -1.68 -7.96
N VAL A 20 -24.11 -1.40 -9.09
CA VAL A 20 -24.68 -0.76 -10.30
C VAL A 20 -23.53 -0.40 -11.28
N LEU A 21 -23.58 -1.01 -12.46
CA LEU A 21 -22.82 -0.62 -13.66
C LEU A 21 -23.49 0.59 -14.34
N THR A 22 -22.77 1.68 -14.57
CA THR A 22 -23.04 2.61 -15.69
C THR A 22 -21.75 3.27 -16.16
N VAL A 23 -21.24 2.81 -17.30
CA VAL A 23 -20.08 3.38 -18.01
C VAL A 23 -20.54 4.53 -18.91
N ALA A 24 -20.10 5.76 -18.63
CA ALA A 24 -20.23 6.88 -19.56
C ALA A 24 -18.94 7.04 -20.38
N ARG A 25 -18.96 6.56 -21.63
CA ARG A 25 -17.92 6.87 -22.63
C ARG A 25 -18.05 8.34 -23.03
N ARG A 26 -17.10 9.19 -22.66
CA ARG A 26 -16.94 10.52 -23.28
C ARG A 26 -16.24 10.37 -24.62
N SER A 27 -16.97 10.67 -25.68
CA SER A 27 -16.46 10.83 -27.04
C SER A 27 -15.54 12.06 -27.08
N VAL A 28 -14.27 11.86 -27.45
CA VAL A 28 -13.36 12.98 -27.75
C VAL A 28 -13.60 13.38 -29.19
N ASP A 29 -14.11 14.59 -29.39
CA ASP A 29 -14.36 15.20 -30.69
C ASP A 29 -13.03 15.61 -31.35
N PRO A 30 -12.65 15.04 -32.52
CA PRO A 30 -11.37 15.33 -33.17
C PRO A 30 -11.34 16.67 -33.95
N ALA A 31 -12.37 17.51 -33.87
CA ALA A 31 -12.51 18.69 -34.73
C ALA A 31 -11.77 19.99 -34.29
N ALA A 32 -10.97 19.99 -33.21
CA ALA A 32 -10.39 21.22 -32.66
C ALA A 32 -8.92 21.54 -33.05
N ALA A 33 -8.39 20.93 -34.12
CA ALA A 33 -7.05 21.23 -34.62
C ALA A 33 -7.09 22.29 -35.75
N GLY A 34 -6.92 23.58 -35.43
CA GLY A 34 -6.77 24.58 -36.51
C GLY A 34 -6.80 26.07 -36.17
N ARG A 35 -7.00 26.49 -34.92
CA ARG A 35 -6.93 27.93 -34.59
C ARG A 35 -5.48 28.36 -34.36
N ARG A 36 -4.85 28.94 -35.39
CA ARG A 36 -3.64 29.75 -35.24
C ARG A 36 -3.94 30.90 -34.28
N LEU A 37 -3.17 30.98 -33.19
CA LEU A 37 -3.20 32.12 -32.28
C LEU A 37 -2.78 33.40 -33.03
N PRO A 38 -3.38 34.56 -32.73
CA PRO A 38 -2.97 35.83 -33.32
C PRO A 38 -1.51 36.16 -32.94
N PRO A 39 -0.72 36.72 -33.89
CA PRO A 39 0.63 37.17 -33.59
C PRO A 39 0.59 38.31 -32.55
N GLY A 40 1.24 38.12 -31.41
CA GLY A 40 1.31 39.11 -30.32
C GLY A 40 0.59 38.73 -29.02
N ALA A 41 -0.09 37.58 -28.95
CA ALA A 41 -0.58 37.05 -27.68
C ALA A 41 0.57 36.42 -26.88
N THR A 42 1.02 37.08 -25.82
CA THR A 42 1.89 36.45 -24.82
C THR A 42 1.19 35.20 -24.27
N PRO A 43 1.82 34.02 -24.27
CA PRO A 43 1.26 32.85 -23.62
C PRO A 43 0.87 33.23 -22.18
N PRO A 44 -0.34 32.86 -21.71
CA PRO A 44 -0.67 33.07 -20.31
C PRO A 44 0.42 32.41 -19.46
N ALA A 45 0.90 33.14 -18.45
CA ALA A 45 1.88 32.59 -17.52
C ALA A 45 1.38 31.21 -17.02
N PRO A 46 2.27 30.19 -16.96
CA PRO A 46 1.87 28.88 -16.45
C PRO A 46 1.22 29.08 -15.08
N ARG A 47 0.01 28.54 -14.91
CA ARG A 47 -0.64 28.57 -13.60
C ARG A 47 0.32 27.91 -12.61
N PRO A 48 0.56 28.51 -11.44
CA PRO A 48 1.36 27.85 -10.41
C PRO A 48 0.73 26.49 -10.14
N SER A 49 1.55 25.43 -10.21
CA SER A 49 1.08 24.09 -9.87
C SER A 49 0.50 24.10 -8.45
N PRO A 50 -0.60 23.40 -8.20
CA PRO A 50 -1.11 23.23 -6.85
C PRO A 50 0.03 22.78 -5.94
N ARG A 51 0.24 23.48 -4.82
CA ARG A 51 1.25 23.06 -3.84
C ARG A 51 0.87 21.67 -3.35
N ALA A 52 1.83 20.74 -3.30
CA ALA A 52 1.62 19.44 -2.70
C ALA A 52 0.99 19.61 -1.30
N PRO A 53 -0.02 18.81 -0.94
CA PRO A 53 -0.57 18.80 0.40
C PRO A 53 0.54 18.60 1.43
N ARG A 54 0.44 19.27 2.57
CA ARG A 54 1.42 19.10 3.64
C ARG A 54 1.04 17.91 4.52
N PRO A 55 2.01 17.15 5.04
CA PRO A 55 1.74 16.17 6.08
C PRO A 55 1.01 16.81 7.26
N GLU A 56 -0.04 16.12 7.73
CA GLU A 56 -0.81 16.51 8.90
C GLU A 56 -0.61 15.50 10.04
N PRO A 57 -0.65 15.93 11.32
CA PRO A 57 -0.57 15.00 12.44
C PRO A 57 -1.74 14.01 12.44
N LEU A 58 -1.43 12.71 12.56
CA LEU A 58 -2.47 11.69 12.74
C LEU A 58 -2.86 11.61 14.22
N ARG A 59 -4.08 12.04 14.54
CA ARG A 59 -4.48 12.27 15.94
C ARG A 59 -4.76 10.99 16.73
N GLN A 60 -5.20 9.92 16.06
CA GLN A 60 -5.65 8.69 16.72
C GLN A 60 -5.02 7.45 16.05
N PRO A 61 -3.70 7.22 16.20
CA PRO A 61 -2.99 6.13 15.50
C PRO A 61 -3.46 4.71 15.90
N SER A 62 -4.14 4.59 17.06
CA SER A 62 -4.76 3.35 17.51
C SER A 62 -6.10 3.02 16.85
N GLN A 63 -6.74 4.00 16.17
CA GLN A 63 -8.02 3.83 15.50
C GLN A 63 -7.86 3.56 13.99
N PRO A 64 -8.87 2.97 13.34
CA PRO A 64 -8.94 2.92 11.89
C PRO A 64 -8.96 4.33 11.29
N VAL A 65 -8.17 4.53 10.23
CA VAL A 65 -8.22 5.74 9.41
C VAL A 65 -9.59 5.84 8.74
N SER A 66 -10.19 7.03 8.72
CA SER A 66 -11.50 7.26 8.14
C SER A 66 -11.49 8.32 7.03
N THR A 67 -12.27 8.06 5.98
CA THR A 67 -12.67 9.05 4.96
C THR A 67 -13.26 10.34 5.53
N ASN A 68 -13.89 10.30 6.71
CA ASN A 68 -14.47 11.49 7.35
C ASN A 68 -13.39 12.47 7.83
N ASP A 69 -12.30 11.94 8.38
CA ASP A 69 -11.18 12.74 8.90
C ASP A 69 -10.16 13.04 7.81
N HIS A 70 -9.97 12.11 6.87
CA HIS A 70 -9.01 12.20 5.77
C HIS A 70 -9.71 11.93 4.42
N PRO A 71 -10.38 12.94 3.81
CA PRO A 71 -11.24 12.76 2.63
C PRO A 71 -10.56 12.24 1.36
N TYR A 72 -9.22 12.20 1.34
CA TYR A 72 -8.41 11.67 0.25
C TYR A 72 -8.14 10.16 0.37
N VAL A 73 -8.31 9.58 1.56
CA VAL A 73 -8.25 8.13 1.76
C VAL A 73 -9.61 7.57 1.34
N ARG A 74 -9.75 7.01 0.15
CA ARG A 74 -11.05 6.51 -0.37
C ARG A 74 -10.91 5.07 -0.83
N PRO A 75 -11.98 4.28 -0.98
CA PRO A 75 -11.89 3.04 -1.73
C PRO A 75 -11.48 3.30 -3.18
N THR A 76 -10.70 2.39 -3.78
CA THR A 76 -10.45 2.35 -5.22
C THR A 76 -11.22 1.18 -5.82
N HIS A 77 -11.78 1.40 -7.00
CA HIS A 77 -12.64 0.42 -7.68
C HIS A 77 -12.05 -0.11 -9.00
N SER A 78 -10.78 0.18 -9.31
CA SER A 78 -10.14 -0.48 -10.44
C SER A 78 -9.89 -1.95 -10.08
N THR A 79 -10.33 -2.86 -10.93
CA THR A 79 -9.96 -4.28 -10.89
C THR A 79 -9.80 -4.72 -12.34
N PRO A 80 -8.66 -5.29 -12.74
CA PRO A 80 -7.48 -5.55 -11.89
C PRO A 80 -6.77 -4.25 -11.44
N GLU A 81 -5.86 -4.39 -10.47
CA GLU A 81 -4.93 -3.33 -10.08
C GLU A 81 -4.12 -2.81 -11.28
N VAL A 82 -3.69 -1.56 -11.18
CA VAL A 82 -2.64 -1.03 -12.05
C VAL A 82 -1.40 -1.93 -11.89
N ASP A 83 -0.82 -2.37 -13.00
CA ASP A 83 0.33 -3.29 -13.08
C ASP A 83 0.11 -4.74 -12.66
N ALA A 84 -1.15 -5.17 -12.50
CA ALA A 84 -1.43 -6.61 -12.46
C ALA A 84 -0.99 -7.29 -13.76
N VAL A 85 -0.23 -8.37 -13.63
CA VAL A 85 0.30 -9.14 -14.76
C VAL A 85 -0.59 -10.37 -15.00
N PRO A 86 -0.95 -10.69 -16.25
CA PRO A 86 -1.68 -11.92 -16.56
C PRO A 86 -0.93 -13.18 -16.15
N GLY A 87 -1.66 -14.18 -15.66
CA GLY A 87 -1.13 -15.49 -15.27
C GLY A 87 -1.19 -15.76 -13.77
N ASP A 88 -0.96 -17.04 -13.43
CA ASP A 88 -0.90 -17.49 -12.05
C ASP A 88 0.26 -16.86 -11.28
N VAL A 89 0.11 -16.77 -9.96
CA VAL A 89 1.20 -16.36 -9.07
C VAL A 89 2.38 -17.33 -9.25
N PRO A 90 3.59 -16.84 -9.56
CA PRO A 90 4.77 -17.69 -9.64
C PRO A 90 5.02 -18.43 -8.33
N VAL A 91 5.39 -19.71 -8.43
CA VAL A 91 5.78 -20.49 -7.24
C VAL A 91 7.15 -20.01 -6.80
N ALA A 92 7.20 -19.15 -5.78
CA ALA A 92 8.43 -18.74 -5.14
C ALA A 92 8.96 -19.84 -4.20
N PRO A 93 10.30 -19.96 -4.02
CA PRO A 93 10.86 -20.72 -2.91
C PRO A 93 10.30 -20.22 -1.57
N PRO A 94 10.12 -21.09 -0.57
CA PRO A 94 9.66 -20.66 0.74
C PRO A 94 10.66 -19.64 1.32
N PRO A 95 10.15 -18.58 1.96
CA PRO A 95 10.98 -17.56 2.59
C PRO A 95 11.81 -18.18 3.71
N ARG A 96 13.01 -17.64 3.94
CA ARG A 96 13.94 -18.15 4.95
C ARG A 96 14.48 -17.03 5.79
N VAL A 97 14.39 -17.19 7.10
CA VAL A 97 15.11 -16.32 8.03
C VAL A 97 16.60 -16.66 7.97
N THR A 98 17.40 -15.74 7.45
CA THR A 98 18.84 -15.95 7.23
C THR A 98 19.72 -15.24 8.27
N HIS A 99 19.18 -14.25 8.97
CA HIS A 99 19.88 -13.53 10.03
C HIS A 99 18.93 -13.20 11.19
N ASN A 100 19.21 -13.79 12.36
CA ASN A 100 18.50 -13.55 13.63
C ASN A 100 19.52 -13.69 14.78
N PRO A 101 20.39 -12.68 14.98
CA PRO A 101 21.53 -12.79 15.90
C PRO A 101 21.10 -12.96 17.36
N ASP A 102 19.95 -12.40 17.74
CA ASP A 102 19.47 -12.35 19.12
C ASP A 102 18.45 -13.44 19.46
N GLY A 103 18.16 -14.35 18.52
CA GLY A 103 17.18 -15.43 18.72
C GLY A 103 15.76 -14.91 18.96
N LEU A 104 15.43 -13.76 18.35
CA LEU A 104 14.12 -13.14 18.45
C LEU A 104 13.04 -14.05 17.85
N PRO A 105 11.78 -13.92 18.30
CA PRO A 105 10.67 -14.63 17.67
C PRO A 105 10.60 -14.30 16.17
N GLU A 106 10.62 -15.34 15.34
CA GLU A 106 10.42 -15.20 13.90
C GLU A 106 8.99 -14.70 13.60
N PRO A 107 8.76 -14.07 12.43
CA PRO A 107 7.41 -13.69 12.03
C PRO A 107 6.51 -14.94 11.97
N PRO A 108 5.21 -14.82 12.30
CA PRO A 108 4.30 -15.94 12.15
C PRO A 108 4.26 -16.41 10.69
N PRO A 109 3.96 -17.69 10.40
CA PRO A 109 3.99 -18.22 9.04
C PRO A 109 3.25 -17.37 8.00
N ARG A 110 2.09 -16.81 8.36
CA ARG A 110 1.32 -15.93 7.48
C ARG A 110 2.03 -14.61 7.12
N ALA A 111 2.85 -14.07 8.03
CA ALA A 111 3.67 -12.90 7.73
C ALA A 111 4.88 -13.31 6.89
N LEU A 112 5.51 -14.45 7.20
CA LEU A 112 6.58 -15.00 6.38
C LEU A 112 6.12 -15.22 4.94
N ASP A 113 4.93 -15.78 4.71
CA ASP A 113 4.36 -16.03 3.37
C ASP A 113 4.21 -14.77 2.50
N THR A 114 4.30 -13.56 3.09
CA THR A 114 4.30 -12.29 2.34
C THR A 114 5.68 -11.90 1.82
N PHE A 115 6.73 -12.63 2.18
CA PHE A 115 8.08 -12.43 1.69
C PHE A 115 8.46 -13.48 0.65
N GLN A 116 9.31 -13.10 -0.28
CA GLN A 116 10.04 -14.02 -1.15
C GLN A 116 11.53 -13.99 -0.81
N GLY A 117 12.17 -15.16 -0.85
CA GLY A 117 13.60 -15.27 -0.61
C GLY A 117 14.02 -15.07 0.84
N ASP A 118 15.12 -14.34 1.04
CA ASP A 118 15.76 -14.21 2.34
C ASP A 118 15.11 -13.09 3.16
N VAL A 119 14.80 -13.40 4.41
CA VAL A 119 14.27 -12.47 5.41
C VAL A 119 15.33 -12.29 6.50
N ARG A 120 15.62 -11.05 6.85
CA ARG A 120 16.63 -10.72 7.86
C ARG A 120 16.04 -9.83 8.95
N HIS A 121 16.50 -10.06 10.17
CA HIS A 121 16.24 -9.15 11.28
C HIS A 121 16.95 -7.81 11.03
N GLU A 122 16.26 -6.73 11.40
CA GLU A 122 16.81 -5.39 11.53
C GLU A 122 16.20 -4.66 12.71
N VAL A 123 16.97 -3.72 13.28
CA VAL A 123 16.45 -2.72 14.20
C VAL A 123 15.97 -1.52 13.38
N TRP A 124 14.71 -1.15 13.55
CA TRP A 124 14.18 0.15 13.15
C TRP A 124 14.49 1.16 14.27
N PRO A 125 15.41 2.11 14.07
CA PRO A 125 15.84 3.03 15.13
C PRO A 125 14.76 4.01 15.56
N ALA A 126 14.78 4.35 16.85
CA ALA A 126 13.99 5.44 17.42
C ALA A 126 14.17 6.75 16.60
N GLY A 127 13.08 7.42 16.29
CA GLY A 127 13.05 8.68 15.57
C GLY A 127 13.21 8.57 14.04
N GLU A 128 13.59 7.41 13.50
CA GLU A 128 13.66 7.18 12.05
C GLU A 128 12.25 6.95 11.48
N ALA A 129 11.92 7.58 10.35
CA ALA A 129 10.60 7.40 9.76
C ALA A 129 10.53 6.10 8.93
N ARG A 130 9.39 5.42 9.00
CA ARG A 130 8.95 4.47 7.97
C ARG A 130 7.55 4.83 7.52
N TYR A 131 7.20 4.30 6.37
CA TYR A 131 5.99 4.68 5.66
C TYR A 131 5.09 3.49 5.46
N ARG A 132 3.79 3.76 5.46
CA ARG A 132 2.79 2.77 5.14
C ARG A 132 1.67 3.42 4.37
N VAL A 133 1.23 2.71 3.34
CA VAL A 133 0.01 3.06 2.63
C VAL A 133 -1.21 2.53 3.38
N VAL A 134 -2.22 3.38 3.54
CA VAL A 134 -3.46 3.10 4.26
C VAL A 134 -4.69 3.43 3.41
N GLY A 135 -5.74 2.62 3.58
CA GLY A 135 -7.09 2.87 3.05
C GLY A 135 -8.10 3.19 4.16
N ASP A 136 -9.35 3.44 3.76
CA ASP A 136 -10.46 3.64 4.70
C ASP A 136 -10.67 2.37 5.54
N GLY A 137 -10.78 2.52 6.85
CA GLY A 137 -10.86 1.40 7.80
C GLY A 137 -9.51 0.72 8.12
N SER A 138 -8.40 1.16 7.51
CA SER A 138 -7.07 0.62 7.84
C SER A 138 -6.55 1.20 9.16
N TYR A 139 -6.02 0.36 10.04
CA TYR A 139 -5.26 0.85 11.20
C TYR A 139 -3.92 1.42 10.76
N ALA A 140 -3.52 2.59 11.27
CA ALA A 140 -2.21 3.17 10.95
C ALA A 140 -1.05 2.28 11.44
N GLY A 141 -1.10 1.83 12.70
CA GLY A 141 -0.11 0.94 13.32
C GLY A 141 -0.24 -0.55 12.97
N GLY A 142 -0.61 -0.89 11.74
CA GLY A 142 -0.51 -2.28 11.26
C GLY A 142 0.92 -2.65 10.85
N PRO A 143 1.14 -3.89 10.40
CA PRO A 143 2.46 -4.51 10.53
C PRO A 143 3.41 -4.31 9.34
N PHE A 144 2.93 -3.87 8.18
CA PHE A 144 3.74 -3.79 6.95
C PHE A 144 4.13 -2.35 6.61
N TRP A 145 5.41 -2.13 6.39
CA TRP A 145 6.04 -0.81 6.23
C TRP A 145 7.08 -0.81 5.10
N THR A 146 7.44 0.39 4.64
CA THR A 146 8.51 0.64 3.69
C THR A 146 9.49 1.69 4.24
N ARG A 147 10.74 1.68 3.77
CA ARG A 147 11.73 2.70 4.17
C ARG A 147 11.39 4.08 3.65
N ASP A 148 10.93 4.12 2.41
CA ASP A 148 10.56 5.34 1.70
C ASP A 148 9.05 5.31 1.41
N ALA A 149 8.44 6.48 1.37
CA ALA A 149 7.09 6.61 0.82
C ALA A 149 7.13 6.14 -0.65
N PRO A 150 6.18 5.31 -1.10
CA PRO A 150 6.14 4.90 -2.50
C PRO A 150 6.10 6.14 -3.40
N ALA A 151 6.84 6.15 -4.50
CA ALA A 151 6.91 7.33 -5.37
C ALA A 151 5.68 7.47 -6.30
N SER A 152 4.94 6.39 -6.49
CA SER A 152 3.78 6.30 -7.39
C SER A 152 2.90 5.10 -7.04
N GLU A 153 1.68 5.05 -7.60
CA GLU A 153 0.85 3.85 -7.52
C GLU A 153 1.54 2.64 -8.15
N HIS A 154 2.24 2.85 -9.27
CA HIS A 154 3.00 1.79 -9.94
C HIS A 154 3.93 1.06 -8.98
N VAL A 155 4.80 1.80 -8.29
CA VAL A 155 5.74 1.24 -7.30
C VAL A 155 5.01 0.47 -6.19
N LEU A 156 3.89 1.02 -5.71
CA LEU A 156 3.10 0.36 -4.67
C LEU A 156 2.50 -0.98 -5.13
N ARG A 157 2.00 -1.06 -6.38
CA ARG A 157 1.36 -2.26 -6.92
C ARG A 157 2.38 -3.27 -7.43
N SER A 158 3.38 -2.83 -8.17
CA SER A 158 4.41 -3.69 -8.74
C SER A 158 5.33 -4.21 -7.65
N ASP A 159 5.90 -3.33 -6.83
CA ASP A 159 7.03 -3.70 -5.99
C ASP A 159 6.56 -4.20 -4.63
N SER A 160 5.62 -3.48 -3.98
CA SER A 160 5.11 -3.86 -2.66
C SER A 160 3.96 -4.86 -2.71
N ALA A 161 3.44 -5.17 -3.90
CA ALA A 161 2.26 -6.00 -4.09
C ALA A 161 1.17 -5.64 -3.07
N VAL A 162 0.60 -4.44 -3.18
CA VAL A 162 -0.52 -4.03 -2.31
C VAL A 162 -1.82 -4.07 -3.11
N LEU A 163 -2.84 -4.76 -2.61
CA LEU A 163 -4.14 -4.86 -3.30
C LEU A 163 -4.96 -3.57 -3.21
N ASN A 164 -5.82 -3.35 -4.22
CA ASN A 164 -6.78 -2.25 -4.20
C ASN A 164 -7.79 -2.41 -3.05
N GLU A 165 -8.25 -3.63 -2.80
CA GLU A 165 -9.24 -3.91 -1.76
C GLU A 165 -8.73 -3.65 -0.34
N TRP A 166 -7.42 -3.63 -0.12
CA TRP A 166 -6.82 -3.39 1.20
C TRP A 166 -6.69 -1.89 1.50
N ASN A 167 -6.19 -1.12 0.53
CA ASN A 167 -5.74 0.25 0.80
C ASN A 167 -6.32 1.32 -0.15
N GLY A 168 -7.16 0.95 -1.13
CA GLY A 168 -7.93 1.88 -1.96
C GLY A 168 -7.12 2.98 -2.67
N ASN A 169 -7.63 4.21 -2.60
CA ASN A 169 -6.99 5.49 -2.92
C ASN A 169 -6.34 5.98 -1.64
N HIS A 170 -5.03 6.17 -1.73
CA HIS A 170 -4.13 5.95 -0.62
C HIS A 170 -3.87 7.21 0.20
N GLY A 171 -3.94 7.07 1.53
CA GLY A 171 -3.13 7.89 2.42
C GLY A 171 -1.75 7.25 2.59
N VAL A 172 -0.73 8.07 2.83
CA VAL A 172 0.57 7.61 3.33
C VAL A 172 0.69 8.06 4.76
N VAL A 173 0.81 7.09 5.68
CA VAL A 173 1.20 7.34 7.06
C VAL A 173 2.72 7.27 7.14
N ALA A 174 3.32 8.24 7.83
CA ALA A 174 4.69 8.15 8.30
C ALA A 174 4.68 8.03 9.82
N TYR A 175 5.51 7.13 10.35
CA TYR A 175 5.66 6.91 11.79
C TYR A 175 7.14 7.01 12.17
N ARG A 176 7.45 7.66 13.29
CA ARG A 176 8.77 7.73 13.92
C ARG A 176 8.64 7.19 15.34
N PRO A 177 9.22 6.02 15.67
CA PRO A 177 9.01 5.42 16.96
C PRO A 177 9.80 6.13 18.05
N SER A 178 9.30 6.13 19.28
CA SER A 178 10.01 6.69 20.44
C SER A 178 11.11 5.79 20.98
N GLN A 179 11.10 4.50 20.61
CA GLN A 179 12.11 3.51 20.96
C GLN A 179 12.47 2.66 19.73
N ASP A 180 13.55 1.90 19.81
CA ASP A 180 13.94 0.96 18.76
C ASP A 180 12.90 -0.16 18.62
N ILE A 181 12.57 -0.54 17.37
CA ILE A 181 11.62 -1.61 17.05
C ILE A 181 12.33 -2.73 16.32
N ASP A 182 12.21 -3.96 16.81
CA ASP A 182 12.63 -5.14 16.07
C ASP A 182 11.75 -5.37 14.85
N SER A 183 12.39 -5.59 13.71
CA SER A 183 11.73 -5.69 12.42
C SER A 183 12.33 -6.81 11.58
N TRP A 184 11.55 -7.24 10.60
CA TRP A 184 11.92 -8.27 9.64
C TRP A 184 11.82 -7.71 8.24
N VAL A 185 12.91 -7.77 7.50
CA VAL A 185 13.06 -7.12 6.21
C VAL A 185 13.35 -8.17 5.14
N GLY A 186 12.67 -8.05 4.01
CA GLY A 186 12.83 -8.94 2.87
C GLY A 186 12.08 -8.42 1.65
N GLU A 187 12.17 -9.12 0.53
CA GLU A 187 11.40 -8.77 -0.66
C GLU A 187 9.94 -9.20 -0.51
N ALA A 188 9.00 -8.38 -0.93
CA ALA A 188 7.57 -8.73 -0.97
C ALA A 188 7.34 -9.86 -1.99
N ALA A 189 6.55 -10.86 -1.61
CA ALA A 189 6.17 -11.95 -2.50
C ALA A 189 5.13 -11.50 -3.55
N PRO A 190 5.09 -12.15 -4.73
CA PRO A 190 3.97 -12.00 -5.65
C PRO A 190 2.68 -12.51 -5.01
N GLN A 191 1.55 -11.92 -5.37
CA GLN A 191 0.25 -12.33 -4.82
C GLN A 191 -0.88 -12.22 -5.83
N PRO A 192 -1.98 -12.99 -5.65
CA PRO A 192 -3.14 -12.87 -6.52
C PRO A 192 -3.71 -11.45 -6.45
N GLY A 193 -3.98 -10.82 -7.60
CA GLY A 193 -4.64 -9.50 -7.62
C GLY A 193 -6.11 -9.58 -7.20
N SER A 194 -6.70 -8.46 -6.76
CA SER A 194 -8.11 -8.38 -6.39
C SER A 194 -8.99 -8.84 -7.55
N GLY A 195 -9.83 -9.85 -7.34
CA GLY A 195 -10.73 -10.40 -8.36
C GLY A 195 -10.11 -11.47 -9.28
N SER A 196 -8.85 -11.86 -9.05
CA SER A 196 -8.20 -12.94 -9.80
C SER A 196 -8.96 -14.26 -9.64
N THR A 197 -9.19 -14.97 -10.74
CA THR A 197 -9.90 -16.26 -10.76
C THR A 197 -9.13 -17.29 -11.58
N PRO A 198 -9.35 -18.61 -11.39
CA PRO A 198 -8.71 -19.62 -12.22
C PRO A 198 -9.00 -19.47 -13.73
N ALA A 199 -10.13 -18.88 -14.11
CA ALA A 199 -10.49 -18.65 -15.51
C ALA A 199 -9.89 -17.36 -16.10
N ASN A 200 -9.46 -16.44 -15.24
CA ASN A 200 -8.82 -15.18 -15.61
C ASN A 200 -7.77 -14.83 -14.55
N PRO A 201 -6.64 -15.55 -14.51
CA PRO A 201 -5.64 -15.37 -13.49
C PRO A 201 -4.80 -14.12 -13.77
N TYR A 202 -4.55 -13.35 -12.74
CA TYR A 202 -3.55 -12.29 -12.71
C TYR A 202 -3.00 -12.14 -11.29
N HIS A 203 -1.83 -11.53 -11.20
CA HIS A 203 -1.12 -11.32 -9.95
C HIS A 203 -0.37 -9.97 -9.94
N LEU A 204 -0.08 -9.49 -8.74
CA LEU A 204 0.91 -8.44 -8.52
C LEU A 204 2.29 -9.09 -8.38
N PRO A 205 3.34 -8.56 -9.02
CA PRO A 205 4.64 -9.23 -9.11
C PRO A 205 5.45 -9.20 -7.81
N GLY A 206 5.30 -8.19 -6.97
CA GLY A 206 6.14 -8.01 -5.79
C GLY A 206 7.61 -7.73 -6.12
N GLY A 207 8.50 -8.02 -5.18
CA GLY A 207 9.96 -7.91 -5.34
C GLY A 207 10.58 -6.64 -4.77
N GLY A 208 9.78 -5.67 -4.32
CA GLY A 208 10.26 -4.53 -3.55
C GLY A 208 10.60 -4.90 -2.11
N GLU A 209 11.45 -4.10 -1.45
CA GLU A 209 11.70 -4.26 -0.02
C GLU A 209 10.43 -3.97 0.80
N GLN A 210 10.11 -4.88 1.70
CA GLN A 210 9.06 -4.76 2.70
C GLN A 210 9.66 -4.94 4.09
N ILE A 211 9.09 -4.23 5.05
CA ILE A 211 9.37 -4.38 6.48
C ILE A 211 8.12 -4.91 7.15
N TRP A 212 8.27 -5.96 7.96
CA TRP A 212 7.25 -6.45 8.87
C TRP A 212 7.68 -6.19 10.32
N ILE A 213 6.73 -5.74 11.14
CA ILE A 213 6.88 -5.67 12.59
C ILE A 213 5.70 -6.39 13.24
N ASP A 214 5.91 -6.90 14.46
CA ASP A 214 4.77 -7.23 15.32
C ASP A 214 4.04 -5.94 15.68
N ARG A 215 2.71 -5.90 15.56
CA ARG A 215 1.92 -4.72 15.94
C ARG A 215 2.12 -4.36 17.42
N GLY A 216 2.34 -5.34 18.28
CA GLY A 216 2.66 -5.15 19.69
C GLY A 216 4.04 -4.56 19.96
N ALA A 217 4.91 -4.46 18.94
CA ALA A 217 6.23 -3.83 19.07
C ALA A 217 6.16 -2.29 19.05
N ILE A 218 5.05 -1.72 18.56
CA ILE A 218 4.82 -0.27 18.65
C ILE A 218 4.62 0.10 20.13
N PRO A 219 5.41 1.04 20.69
CA PRO A 219 5.22 1.53 22.06
C PRO A 219 3.78 1.94 22.33
N ALA A 220 3.23 1.53 23.47
CA ALA A 220 1.88 1.95 23.87
C ALA A 220 1.76 3.48 23.96
N ASP A 221 2.83 4.15 24.41
CA ASP A 221 2.90 5.61 24.50
C ASP A 221 2.90 6.32 23.13
N ASP A 222 3.24 5.60 22.05
CA ASP A 222 3.16 6.13 20.69
C ASP A 222 1.78 5.95 20.08
N LEU A 223 0.89 5.17 20.71
CA LEU A 223 -0.47 4.89 20.23
C LEU A 223 -1.56 5.75 20.87
N VAL A 224 -1.18 6.62 21.81
CA VAL A 224 -2.11 7.55 22.47
C VAL A 224 -2.52 8.71 21.56
N ASP A 225 -3.68 9.30 21.86
CA ASP A 225 -4.20 10.41 21.06
C ASP A 225 -3.26 11.62 21.11
N GLY A 226 -2.86 12.11 19.94
CA GLY A 226 -1.93 13.22 19.79
C GLY A 226 -0.46 12.87 20.05
N ALA A 227 -0.10 11.59 20.13
CA ALA A 227 1.29 11.15 20.22
C ALA A 227 2.14 11.80 19.12
N PRO A 228 3.32 12.36 19.45
CA PRO A 228 4.23 12.84 18.44
C PRO A 228 4.77 11.66 17.63
N GLY A 229 5.06 11.88 16.35
CA GLY A 229 5.72 10.87 15.50
C GLY A 229 4.82 10.27 14.42
N TRP A 230 3.50 10.49 14.46
CA TRP A 230 2.58 10.07 13.41
C TRP A 230 2.15 11.24 12.53
N THR A 231 2.32 11.09 11.22
CA THR A 231 1.73 11.99 10.23
C THR A 231 1.03 11.19 9.16
N ILE A 232 0.02 11.79 8.54
CA ILE A 232 -0.65 11.26 7.36
C ILE A 232 -0.67 12.33 6.27
N GLU A 233 -0.57 11.91 5.03
CA GLU A 233 -0.71 12.79 3.86
C GLU A 233 -1.39 12.05 2.72
N PRO A 234 -2.04 12.77 1.78
CA PRO A 234 -2.46 12.16 0.54
C PRO A 234 -1.25 11.67 -0.24
N SER A 235 -1.40 10.54 -0.91
CA SER A 235 -0.35 10.02 -1.77
C SER A 235 -0.04 11.00 -2.90
N ALA A 236 1.22 11.08 -3.30
CA ALA A 236 1.67 12.05 -4.31
C ALA A 236 0.98 11.89 -5.69
N TRP A 237 0.31 10.75 -5.93
CA TRP A 237 -0.34 10.40 -7.19
C TRP A 237 -1.88 10.43 -7.14
N THR A 238 -2.53 10.74 -6.02
CA THR A 238 -4.01 10.78 -5.92
C THR A 238 -4.65 12.07 -6.48
N GLY A 239 -3.91 12.86 -7.28
CA GLY A 239 -4.36 14.17 -7.79
C GLY A 239 -3.94 14.49 -9.23
N ALA A 240 -3.52 13.48 -10.00
CA ALA A 240 -3.19 13.61 -11.43
C ALA A 240 -4.38 13.22 -12.32
#